data_AF-A0A4V0I601-F1
#
_entry.id   AF-A0A4V0I601-F1
#
_cell.length_a   1.000
_cell.length_b   1.000
_cell.length_c   1.000
_cell.angle_alpha   90.00
_cell.angle_beta   90.00
_cell.angle_gamma   90.00
#
_symmetry.space_group_name_H-M   'P 1'
#
loop_
_entity.id
_entity.type
_entity.pdbx_description
1 polymer ?
#
loop_
_entity_poly.entity_id
_entity_poly.type
_entity_poly.pdbx_seq_one_letter_code
_entity_poly.pdbx_strand_id
1 'polypeptide(L)'
;MIAAGFCGALVPALRVGDVVTSPRIVTADHIVGTPAEKRMLAEQHNADAVDMESAAIAEACAAKGVAFSAVRAVSDAADTALSPDLVRLLSGGNVSPWKAIRALVRKPALLGEFLRLARDTKLASRTLARELLRVVTPPD
;
A
#
# COMPACT_ATOMS: atom_id res chain seq x y z
N MET A 1 11.15 7.51 14.80
CA MET A 1 9.82 7.66 14.15
C MET A 1 9.48 6.37 13.45
N ILE A 2 8.27 5.85 13.67
CA ILE A 2 7.73 4.70 12.94
C ILE A 2 6.61 5.22 12.03
N ALA A 3 6.74 4.98 10.72
CA ALA A 3 5.67 5.25 9.77
C ALA A 3 4.96 3.94 9.44
N ALA A 4 3.70 3.83 9.85
CA ALA A 4 2.88 2.64 9.62
C ALA A 4 1.83 2.89 8.53
N GLY A 5 1.58 1.92 7.66
CA GLY A 5 0.63 2.10 6.55
C GLY A 5 0.49 0.90 5.63
N PHE A 6 -0.09 1.12 4.46
CA PHE A 6 -0.27 0.10 3.43
C PHE A 6 0.76 0.26 2.32
N CYS A 7 1.00 -0.83 1.58
CA CYS A 7 1.83 -0.82 0.39
C CYS A 7 1.30 -1.85 -0.63
N GLY A 8 1.64 -1.65 -1.89
CA GLY A 8 1.50 -2.68 -2.92
C GLY A 8 2.75 -3.55 -2.97
N ALA A 9 2.58 -4.86 -3.14
CA ALA A 9 3.72 -5.75 -3.39
C ALA A 9 4.28 -5.52 -4.80
N LEU A 10 5.61 -5.49 -4.93
CA LEU A 10 6.30 -5.46 -6.23
C LEU A 10 6.87 -6.82 -6.62
N VAL A 11 7.12 -7.69 -5.64
CA VAL A 11 7.66 -9.04 -5.87
C VAL A 11 6.61 -10.14 -5.60
N PRO A 12 6.61 -11.26 -6.35
CA PRO A 12 5.65 -12.35 -6.16
C PRO A 12 5.75 -13.08 -4.80
N ALA A 13 6.88 -12.94 -4.11
CA ALA A 13 7.09 -13.53 -2.79
C ALA A 13 6.21 -12.88 -1.71
N LEU A 14 5.83 -11.61 -1.89
CA LEU A 14 4.96 -10.88 -0.96
C LEU A 14 3.48 -11.11 -1.28
N ARG A 15 2.72 -11.43 -0.25
CA ARG A 15 1.29 -11.72 -0.31
C ARG A 15 0.52 -10.66 0.46
N VAL A 16 -0.76 -10.51 0.11
CA VAL A 16 -1.69 -9.65 0.87
C VAL A 16 -1.68 -10.05 2.34
N GLY A 17 -1.45 -9.06 3.20
CA GLY A 17 -1.35 -9.25 4.64
C GLY A 17 0.06 -9.46 5.17
N ASP A 18 1.06 -9.69 4.32
CA ASP A 18 2.47 -9.69 4.75
C ASP A 18 2.88 -8.30 5.25
N VAL A 19 3.86 -8.27 6.16
CA VAL A 19 4.42 -7.02 6.69
C VAL A 19 5.84 -6.84 6.20
N VAL A 20 6.10 -5.66 5.64
CA VAL A 20 7.37 -5.23 5.07
C VAL A 20 7.97 -4.18 6.00
N THR A 21 9.13 -4.51 6.57
CA THR A 21 10.01 -3.59 7.33
C THR A 21 11.36 -3.36 6.62
N SER A 22 11.45 -3.83 5.37
CA SER A 22 12.62 -3.73 4.50
C SER A 22 12.91 -2.27 4.11
N PRO A 23 14.19 -1.87 3.94
CA PRO A 23 14.53 -0.57 3.36
C PRO A 23 14.23 -0.49 1.85
N ARG A 24 13.87 -1.59 1.20
CA ARG A 24 13.61 -1.69 -0.25
C ARG A 24 12.15 -1.33 -0.58
N ILE A 25 11.68 -0.20 -0.05
CA ILE A 25 10.35 0.35 -0.37
C ILE A 25 10.56 1.55 -1.28
N VAL A 26 9.95 1.52 -2.46
CA VAL A 26 9.91 2.68 -3.37
C VAL A 26 8.67 3.51 -3.08
N THR A 27 8.77 4.82 -3.22
CA THR A 27 7.63 5.73 -3.11
C THR A 27 7.25 6.24 -4.50
N ALA A 28 5.98 6.09 -4.88
CA ALA A 28 5.40 6.63 -6.10
C ALA A 28 4.43 7.78 -5.77
N ASP A 29 4.32 8.76 -6.66
CA ASP A 29 3.38 9.89 -6.52
C ASP A 29 1.95 9.56 -6.97
N HIS A 30 1.70 8.31 -7.35
CA HIS A 30 0.43 7.81 -7.85
C HIS A 30 0.20 6.35 -7.42
N ILE A 31 -1.03 5.87 -7.63
CA ILE A 31 -1.38 4.47 -7.38
C ILE A 31 -0.82 3.60 -8.50
N VAL A 32 0.09 2.71 -8.15
CA VAL A 32 0.66 1.69 -9.04
C VAL A 32 -0.35 0.57 -9.23
N GLY A 33 -1.19 0.69 -10.26
CA GLY A 33 -2.38 -0.14 -10.44
C GLY A 33 -2.16 -1.39 -11.30
N THR A 34 -1.07 -1.48 -12.06
CA THR A 34 -0.87 -2.56 -13.04
C THR A 34 0.27 -3.50 -12.66
N PRO A 35 0.14 -4.82 -12.91
CA PRO A 35 1.24 -5.75 -12.69
C PRO A 35 2.49 -5.45 -13.52
N ALA A 36 2.33 -4.84 -14.70
CA ALA A 36 3.46 -4.47 -15.55
C ALA A 36 4.29 -3.34 -14.91
N GLU A 37 3.62 -2.31 -14.41
CA GLU A 37 4.27 -1.20 -13.71
C GLU A 37 4.93 -1.65 -12.39
N LYS A 38 4.27 -2.55 -11.64
CA LYS A 38 4.87 -3.14 -10.44
C LYS A 38 6.18 -3.88 -10.75
N ARG A 39 6.20 -4.69 -11.80
CA ARG A 39 7.43 -5.38 -12.24
C ARG A 39 8.52 -4.40 -12.65
N MET A 40 8.16 -3.37 -13.43
CA MET A 40 9.09 -2.33 -13.84
C MET A 40 9.73 -1.64 -12.63
N LEU A 41 8.94 -1.24 -11.64
CA LEU A 41 9.46 -0.62 -10.42
C LEU A 41 10.35 -1.56 -9.60
N ALA A 42 9.96 -2.85 -9.51
CA ALA A 42 10.78 -3.87 -8.84
C ALA A 42 12.17 -3.98 -9.49
N GLU A 43 12.22 -4.05 -10.81
CA GLU A 43 13.44 -4.21 -11.60
C GLU A 43 14.32 -2.94 -11.55
N GLN A 44 13.72 -1.76 -11.73
CA GLN A 44 14.44 -0.49 -11.77
C GLN A 44 15.05 -0.10 -10.43
N HIS A 45 14.32 -0.36 -9.34
CA HIS A 45 14.72 0.11 -8.01
C HIS A 45 15.20 -1.00 -7.07
N ASN A 46 15.17 -2.26 -7.53
CA ASN A 46 15.42 -3.43 -6.68
C ASN A 46 14.54 -3.36 -5.41
N ALA A 47 13.27 -3.02 -5.60
CA ALA A 47 12.30 -2.75 -4.53
C ALA A 47 11.36 -3.94 -4.31
N ASP A 48 10.99 -4.17 -3.05
CA ASP A 48 10.08 -5.27 -2.66
C ASP A 48 8.62 -4.80 -2.64
N ALA A 49 8.39 -3.52 -2.28
CA ALA A 49 7.07 -2.93 -2.15
C ALA A 49 7.06 -1.46 -2.60
N VAL A 50 5.86 -0.94 -2.89
CA VAL A 50 5.62 0.45 -3.24
C VAL A 50 4.60 1.08 -2.30
N ASP A 51 4.86 2.31 -1.86
CA ASP A 51 3.90 3.16 -1.18
C ASP A 51 3.91 4.58 -1.75
N MET A 52 3.28 5.54 -1.07
CA MET A 52 3.17 6.92 -1.55
C MET A 52 3.85 7.96 -0.65
N GLU A 53 4.47 7.55 0.46
CA GLU A 53 4.92 8.49 1.49
C GLU A 53 6.27 8.15 2.15
N SER A 54 6.76 6.90 2.12
CA SER A 54 7.91 6.49 2.94
C SER A 54 9.17 7.31 2.69
N ALA A 55 9.51 7.57 1.42
CA ALA A 55 10.72 8.31 1.06
C ALA A 55 10.71 9.74 1.62
N ALA A 56 9.58 10.44 1.49
CA ALA A 56 9.43 11.80 2.00
C ALA A 56 9.54 11.87 3.54
N ILE A 57 8.98 10.88 4.23
CA ILE A 57 9.10 10.79 5.70
C ILE A 57 10.53 10.46 6.11
N ALA A 58 11.20 9.54 5.40
CA ALA A 58 12.58 9.17 5.65
C ALA A 58 13.53 10.37 5.49
N GLU A 59 13.37 11.15 4.43
CA GLU A 59 14.14 12.37 4.18
C GLU A 59 13.93 13.40 5.29
N ALA A 60 12.67 13.64 5.69
CA ALA A 60 12.35 14.56 6.79
C ALA A 60 12.93 14.10 8.14
N CYS A 61 13.01 12.79 8.39
CA CYS A 61 13.63 12.23 9.59
C CYS A 61 15.15 12.38 9.55
N ALA A 62 15.79 12.07 8.42
CA ALA A 62 17.22 12.21 8.22
C ALA A 62 17.69 13.66 8.42
N ALA A 63 16.97 14.63 7.86
CA ALA A 63 17.24 16.05 8.05
C ALA A 63 17.18 16.51 9.52
N LYS A 64 16.49 15.77 10.38
CA LYS A 64 16.34 16.05 11.81
C LYS A 64 17.16 15.13 12.72
N GLY A 65 17.97 14.23 12.16
CA GLY A 65 18.71 13.22 12.93
C GLY A 65 17.81 12.22 13.68
N VAL A 66 16.58 12.01 13.21
CA VAL A 66 15.61 11.09 13.82
C VAL A 66 15.72 9.73 13.14
N ALA A 67 15.91 8.66 13.93
CA ALA A 67 15.86 7.30 13.41
C ALA A 67 14.48 7.00 12.80
N PHE A 68 14.45 6.41 11.62
CA PHE A 68 13.22 6.13 10.86
C PHE A 68 13.07 4.63 10.57
N SER A 69 11.84 4.13 10.66
CA SER A 69 11.46 2.80 10.20
C SER A 69 10.07 2.84 9.58
N ALA A 70 9.94 2.26 8.38
CA ALA A 70 8.67 2.05 7.72
C ALA A 70 8.14 0.65 8.04
N VAL A 71 6.89 0.56 8.48
CA VAL A 71 6.18 -0.70 8.70
C VAL A 71 4.97 -0.70 7.79
N ARG A 72 5.02 -1.49 6.72
CA ARG A 72 3.94 -1.53 5.72
C ARG A 72 3.28 -2.90 5.68
N ALA A 73 1.96 -2.92 5.60
CA ALA A 73 1.23 -4.15 5.31
C ALA A 73 0.80 -4.17 3.83
N VAL A 74 0.98 -5.31 3.18
CA VAL A 74 0.65 -5.47 1.76
C VAL A 74 -0.86 -5.48 1.58
N SER A 75 -1.42 -4.47 0.90
CA SER A 75 -2.85 -4.35 0.58
C SER A 75 -3.25 -5.04 -0.71
N ASP A 76 -2.31 -5.20 -1.63
CA ASP A 76 -2.53 -5.78 -2.95
C ASP A 76 -1.24 -6.45 -3.47
N ALA A 77 -1.41 -7.59 -4.14
CA ALA A 77 -0.29 -8.43 -4.58
C ALA A 77 0.35 -7.91 -5.88
N ALA A 78 1.53 -8.43 -6.22
CA ALA A 78 2.29 -8.03 -7.41
C ALA A 78 1.53 -8.24 -8.73
N ASP A 79 0.64 -9.23 -8.78
CA ASP A 79 -0.21 -9.58 -9.92
C ASP A 79 -1.61 -8.95 -9.86
N THR A 80 -1.93 -8.19 -8.81
CA THR A 80 -3.21 -7.51 -8.68
C THR A 80 -3.28 -6.34 -9.66
N ALA A 81 -4.25 -6.43 -10.58
CA ALA A 81 -4.61 -5.35 -11.48
C ALA A 81 -5.78 -4.54 -10.90
N LEU A 82 -5.63 -3.22 -10.92
CA LEU A 82 -6.67 -2.24 -10.62
C LEU A 82 -7.11 -1.60 -11.93
N SER A 83 -8.41 -1.55 -12.17
CA SER A 83 -8.94 -0.86 -13.34
C SER A 83 -8.67 0.66 -13.26
N PRO A 84 -8.53 1.36 -14.40
CA PRO A 84 -8.34 2.81 -14.43
C PRO A 84 -9.43 3.59 -13.70
N ASP A 85 -10.67 3.08 -13.72
CA ASP A 85 -11.80 3.69 -13.01
C ASP A 85 -11.64 3.58 -11.49
N LEU A 86 -11.16 2.42 -11.00
CA LEU A 86 -10.89 2.23 -9.58
C LEU A 86 -9.71 3.09 -9.13
N VAL A 87 -8.62 3.14 -9.90
CA VAL A 87 -7.49 4.04 -9.64
C VAL A 87 -7.98 5.49 -9.52
N ARG A 88 -8.73 5.98 -10.51
CA ARG A 88 -9.30 7.35 -10.49
C ARG A 88 -10.18 7.62 -9.28
N LEU A 89 -10.95 6.62 -8.83
CA LEU A 89 -11.79 6.73 -7.64
C LEU A 89 -10.94 6.89 -6.37
N LEU A 90 -9.82 6.18 -6.28
CA LEU A 90 -8.94 6.12 -5.10
C LEU A 90 -7.90 7.26 -5.04
N SER A 91 -7.44 7.79 -6.18
CA SER A 91 -6.42 8.85 -6.24
C SER A 91 -6.82 10.18 -5.59
N GLY A 92 -8.10 10.36 -5.22
CA GLY A 92 -8.59 11.59 -4.59
C GLY A 92 -8.28 11.72 -3.09
N GLY A 93 -7.56 10.77 -2.49
CA GLY A 93 -7.24 10.72 -1.06
C GLY A 93 -8.44 10.34 -0.18
N ASN A 94 -9.52 11.13 -0.25
CA ASN A 94 -10.81 10.82 0.36
C ASN A 94 -11.81 10.39 -0.69
N VAL A 95 -12.12 9.09 -0.69
CA VAL A 95 -13.20 8.54 -1.51
C VAL A 95 -14.52 8.94 -0.88
N SER A 96 -15.19 9.94 -1.45
CA SER A 96 -16.57 10.26 -1.06
C SER A 96 -17.47 9.03 -1.29
N PRO A 97 -18.27 8.60 -0.30
CA PRO A 97 -19.20 7.49 -0.46
C PRO A 97 -20.13 7.67 -1.66
N TRP A 98 -20.53 8.90 -1.95
CA TRP A 98 -21.37 9.21 -3.12
C TRP A 98 -20.65 9.02 -4.45
N LYS A 99 -19.36 9.36 -4.54
CA LYS A 99 -18.54 9.10 -5.74
C LYS A 99 -18.38 7.59 -5.96
N ALA A 100 -18.18 6.82 -4.89
CA ALA A 100 -18.10 5.37 -4.95
C ALA A 100 -19.42 4.74 -5.42
N ILE A 101 -20.55 5.13 -4.82
CA ILE A 101 -21.89 4.66 -5.22
C ILE A 101 -22.16 4.99 -6.70
N ARG A 102 -21.90 6.24 -7.13
CA ARG A 102 -22.10 6.66 -8.52
C ARG A 102 -21.22 5.87 -9.50
N ALA A 103 -19.98 5.57 -9.13
CA ALA A 103 -19.08 4.74 -9.95
C ALA A 103 -19.60 3.30 -10.06
N LEU A 104 -20.06 2.70 -8.95
CA LEU A 104 -20.62 1.36 -8.90
C LEU A 104 -21.91 1.23 -9.73
N VAL A 105 -22.82 2.21 -9.65
CA VAL A 105 -24.05 2.25 -10.46
C VAL A 105 -23.74 2.30 -11.96
N ARG A 106 -22.69 3.04 -12.35
CA ARG A 106 -22.29 3.16 -13.77
C ARG A 106 -21.55 1.94 -14.30
N LYS A 107 -20.79 1.26 -13.45
CA LYS A 107 -19.95 0.13 -13.85
C LYS A 107 -20.00 -0.95 -12.76
N PRO A 108 -21.02 -1.83 -12.76
CA PRO A 108 -21.20 -2.83 -11.71
C PRO A 108 -20.05 -3.84 -11.63
N ALA A 109 -19.30 -4.03 -12.71
CA ALA A 109 -18.08 -4.84 -12.71
C ALA A 109 -17.02 -4.34 -11.70
N LEU A 110 -17.00 -3.03 -11.38
CA LEU A 110 -16.09 -2.46 -10.38
C LEU A 110 -16.37 -2.96 -8.96
N LEU A 111 -17.59 -3.46 -8.69
CA LEU A 111 -17.95 -3.96 -7.37
C LEU A 111 -17.04 -5.12 -6.95
N GLY A 112 -16.68 -6.01 -7.88
CA GLY A 112 -15.78 -7.12 -7.59
C GLY A 112 -14.38 -6.65 -7.20
N GLU A 113 -13.82 -5.70 -7.95
CA GLU A 113 -12.50 -5.12 -7.65
C GLU A 113 -12.51 -4.37 -6.31
N PHE A 114 -13.58 -3.60 -6.06
CA PHE A 114 -13.74 -2.84 -4.82
C PHE A 114 -13.89 -3.75 -3.60
N LEU A 115 -14.71 -4.80 -3.69
CA LEU A 115 -14.90 -5.77 -2.60
C LEU A 115 -13.61 -6.55 -2.32
N ARG A 116 -12.88 -6.95 -3.37
CA ARG A 116 -11.56 -7.59 -3.23
C ARG A 116 -10.60 -6.66 -2.50
N LEU A 117 -10.45 -5.41 -2.97
CA LEU A 117 -9.56 -4.44 -2.34
C LEU A 117 -9.96 -4.16 -0.88
N ALA A 118 -11.26 -4.00 -0.59
CA ALA A 118 -11.73 -3.79 0.77
C ALA A 118 -11.42 -4.98 1.69
N ARG A 119 -11.58 -6.21 1.22
CA ARG A 119 -11.22 -7.43 1.95
C ARG A 119 -9.72 -7.50 2.21
N ASP A 120 -8.93 -7.26 1.18
CA ASP A 120 -7.48 -7.40 1.20
C ASP A 120 -6.85 -6.31 2.09
N THR A 121 -7.32 -5.07 2.00
CA THR A 121 -6.95 -3.97 2.93
C THR A 121 -7.39 -4.27 4.37
N LYS A 122 -8.55 -4.91 4.59
CA LYS A 122 -8.98 -5.32 5.93
C LYS A 122 -8.07 -6.40 6.53
N LEU A 123 -7.57 -7.32 5.70
CA LEU A 123 -6.57 -8.30 6.13
C LEU A 123 -5.25 -7.58 6.49
N ALA A 124 -4.74 -6.74 5.59
CA ALA A 124 -3.53 -5.95 5.79
C ALA A 124 -3.60 -5.10 7.08
N SER A 125 -4.72 -4.43 7.31
CA SER A 125 -4.95 -3.61 8.51
C SER A 125 -4.87 -4.42 9.81
N ARG A 126 -5.43 -5.64 9.82
CA ARG A 126 -5.35 -6.53 10.99
C ARG A 126 -3.93 -6.99 11.27
N THR A 127 -3.17 -7.36 10.22
CA THR A 127 -1.78 -7.75 10.42
C THR A 127 -0.94 -6.56 10.85
N LEU A 128 -1.13 -5.39 10.23
CA LEU A 128 -0.43 -4.16 10.60
C LEU A 128 -0.64 -3.82 12.09
N ALA A 129 -1.90 -3.85 12.56
CA ALA A 129 -2.20 -3.60 13.96
C ALA A 129 -1.48 -4.58 14.89
N ARG A 130 -1.42 -5.87 14.52
CA ARG A 130 -0.71 -6.89 15.31
C ARG A 130 0.79 -6.64 15.36
N GLU A 131 1.42 -6.33 14.23
CA GLU A 131 2.87 -6.08 14.20
C GLU A 131 3.23 -4.76 14.89
N LEU A 132 2.41 -3.72 14.77
CA LEU A 132 2.64 -2.47 15.51
C LEU A 132 2.59 -2.67 17.01
N LEU A 133 1.66 -3.50 17.52
CA LEU A 133 1.65 -3.84 18.95
C LEU A 133 2.96 -4.50 19.38
N ARG A 134 3.58 -5.34 18.56
CA ARG A 134 4.88 -5.95 18.90
C ARG A 134 6.03 -4.94 18.88
N VAL A 135 5.99 -3.96 17.98
CA VAL A 135 7.05 -2.95 17.85
C VAL A 135 6.95 -1.89 18.95
N VAL A 136 5.73 -1.54 19.38
CA VAL A 136 5.50 -0.46 20.36
C VAL A 136 5.45 -0.98 21.80
N THR A 137 5.08 -2.24 22.02
CA THR A 137 5.10 -2.89 23.33
C THR A 137 6.25 -3.90 23.35
N PRO A 138 7.46 -3.53 23.83
CA PRO A 138 8.55 -4.49 23.97
C PRO A 138 8.13 -5.59 24.96
N PRO A 139 8.60 -6.84 24.77
CA PRO A 139 8.40 -7.89 25.77
C PRO A 139 9.03 -7.46 27.10
N ASP A 140 8.31 -7.71 28.19
CA ASP A 140 8.76 -7.48 29.57
C ASP A 140 10.10 -8.16 29.89
#